data_AF-A0A094FWR2-F1
#
_entry.id   AF-A0A094FWR2-F1
#
_cell.length_a   1.000
_cell.length_b   1.000
_cell.length_c   1.000
_cell.angle_alpha   90.00
_cell.angle_beta   90.00
_cell.angle_gamma   90.00
#
_symmetry.space_group_name_H-M   'P 1'
#
loop_
_entity.id
_entity.type
_entity.pdbx_description
1 polymer ?
#
loop_
_entity_poly.entity_id
_entity_poly.type
_entity_poly.pdbx_seq_one_letter_code
_entity_poly.pdbx_strand_id
1 'polypeptide(L)'
;MLPLRLQCFKPAVVARQFDICARAAFTTGTGSFADAASSSSAPSPAGARQPAAGPRAAFRPRPLSPGNERASQNLLSLIDRTAQRKERQRTNRSSNFAAANSAEDLERHKLATRMTKQISRRWKTGDVYAPHDLSEVEMKKWKMRGKPTVDVFDVLELDPMVEYRNFAMLSEYVTPMGRIMHSNDTGLRSRNQRKIAKAIRRAVGMGFMPSVHRHPEILMKESTRRNEPLTRETKP
;
A
#
# COMPACT_ATOMS: atom_id res chain seq x y z
N MET A 1 -1.19 -28.45 71.04
CA MET A 1 -1.69 -28.29 69.66
C MET A 1 -1.26 -26.91 69.16
N LEU A 2 -0.06 -26.80 68.58
CA LEU A 2 0.49 -25.57 68.00
C LEU A 2 0.53 -25.74 66.48
N PRO A 3 0.02 -24.79 65.67
CA PRO A 3 0.10 -24.91 64.22
C PRO A 3 1.48 -24.50 63.69
N LEU A 4 2.05 -25.38 62.87
CA LEU A 4 3.33 -25.18 62.18
C LEU A 4 3.20 -24.10 61.10
N ARG A 5 4.04 -23.08 61.21
CA ARG A 5 4.25 -22.01 60.22
C ARG A 5 4.86 -22.60 58.93
N LEU A 6 4.11 -22.53 57.82
CA LEU A 6 4.66 -22.73 56.48
C LEU A 6 5.46 -21.49 56.07
N GLN A 7 6.77 -21.65 55.89
CA GLN A 7 7.66 -20.63 55.34
C GLN A 7 7.62 -20.70 53.80
N CYS A 8 7.24 -19.60 53.15
CA CYS A 8 7.32 -19.47 51.69
C CYS A 8 8.77 -19.23 51.26
N PHE A 9 9.35 -20.18 50.50
CA PHE A 9 10.60 -19.99 49.78
C PHE A 9 10.40 -19.02 48.60
N LYS A 10 11.16 -17.92 48.58
CA LYS A 10 11.26 -17.00 47.44
C LYS A 10 12.36 -17.49 46.50
N PRO A 11 12.15 -17.57 45.18
CA PRO A 11 13.26 -17.78 44.25
C PRO A 11 14.03 -16.47 44.03
N ALA A 12 15.35 -16.52 44.25
CA ALA A 12 16.29 -15.46 43.92
C ALA A 12 16.59 -15.48 42.41
N VAL A 13 16.34 -14.37 41.73
CA VAL A 13 16.71 -14.15 40.33
C VAL A 13 18.16 -13.68 40.28
N VAL A 14 19.04 -14.50 39.69
CA VAL A 14 20.43 -14.17 39.43
C VAL A 14 20.50 -13.16 38.28
N ALA A 15 21.07 -11.98 38.55
CA ALA A 15 21.42 -10.98 37.56
C ALA A 15 22.58 -11.49 36.69
N ARG A 16 22.41 -11.45 35.36
CA ARG A 16 23.51 -11.70 34.42
C ARG A 16 24.25 -10.40 34.13
N GLN A 17 25.53 -10.43 34.45
CA GLN A 17 26.53 -9.42 34.13
C GLN A 17 26.70 -9.34 32.61
N PHE A 18 26.57 -8.14 32.05
CA PHE A 18 26.96 -7.87 30.67
C PHE A 18 28.45 -7.52 30.67
N ASP A 19 29.27 -8.42 30.14
CA ASP A 19 30.67 -8.16 29.88
C ASP A 19 30.81 -7.18 28.70
N ILE A 20 31.48 -6.09 28.99
CA ILE A 20 31.97 -5.09 28.04
C ILE A 20 33.25 -5.66 27.45
N CYS A 21 33.24 -6.00 26.15
CA CYS A 21 34.46 -6.34 25.42
C CYS A 21 34.64 -5.45 24.18
N ALA A 22 35.57 -4.52 24.35
CA ALA A 22 36.65 -4.16 23.43
C ALA A 22 36.38 -4.13 21.91
N ARG A 23 36.22 -2.90 21.41
CA ARG A 23 36.98 -2.28 20.31
C ARG A 23 37.94 -3.22 19.54
N ALA A 24 37.56 -3.56 18.31
CA ALA A 24 38.49 -3.99 17.27
C ALA A 24 38.46 -2.97 16.13
N ALA A 25 39.57 -2.25 15.97
CA ALA A 25 39.81 -1.36 14.84
C ALA A 25 40.14 -2.21 13.61
N PHE A 26 39.34 -2.10 12.55
CA PHE A 26 39.73 -2.62 11.24
C PHE A 26 40.30 -1.46 10.43
N THR A 27 41.61 -1.51 10.22
CA THR A 27 42.36 -0.66 9.32
C THR A 27 42.00 -1.04 7.88
N THR A 28 41.45 -0.11 7.10
CA THR A 28 41.41 -0.25 5.64
C THR A 28 42.34 0.78 5.03
N GLY A 29 43.32 0.26 4.28
CA GLY A 29 44.36 1.02 3.63
C GLY A 29 43.82 1.97 2.58
N THR A 30 44.48 3.12 2.50
CA THR A 30 44.41 4.08 1.42
C THR A 30 45.02 3.47 0.16
N GLY A 31 44.17 3.05 -0.78
CA GLY A 31 44.55 2.72 -2.15
C GLY A 31 43.95 3.77 -3.09
N SER A 32 44.71 4.83 -3.34
CA SER A 32 44.43 5.79 -4.40
C SER A 32 44.82 5.19 -5.74
N PHE A 33 43.83 4.88 -6.58
CA PHE A 33 44.04 4.76 -8.02
C PHE A 33 43.16 5.81 -8.71
N ALA A 34 43.85 6.77 -9.31
CA ALA A 34 43.31 7.75 -10.21
C ALA A 34 42.93 7.10 -11.56
N ASP A 35 42.09 7.84 -12.27
CA ASP A 35 41.95 7.88 -13.72
C ASP A 35 41.51 6.60 -14.44
N ALA A 36 40.20 6.58 -14.74
CA ALA A 36 39.76 6.31 -16.10
C ALA A 36 38.42 7.01 -16.33
N ALA A 37 38.49 8.18 -16.94
CA ALA A 37 37.39 8.71 -17.71
C ALA A 37 36.97 7.66 -18.75
N SER A 38 35.73 7.19 -18.67
CA SER A 38 35.09 6.44 -19.75
C SER A 38 33.61 6.77 -19.73
N SER A 39 33.33 7.84 -20.46
CA SER A 39 32.04 8.16 -21.05
C SER A 39 31.37 6.91 -21.64
N SER A 40 30.22 6.52 -21.10
CA SER A 40 29.22 5.76 -21.84
C SER A 40 27.88 6.48 -21.70
N SER A 41 27.82 7.59 -22.46
CA SER A 41 26.59 8.23 -22.88
C SER A 41 25.57 7.19 -23.32
N ALA A 42 24.39 7.23 -22.69
CA ALA A 42 23.19 6.66 -23.26
C ALA A 42 23.06 7.11 -24.73
N PRO A 43 22.69 6.23 -25.67
CA PRO A 43 22.29 6.68 -27.00
C PRO A 43 20.95 7.40 -26.83
N SER A 44 21.02 8.73 -26.70
CA SER A 44 19.91 9.58 -27.10
C SER A 44 19.62 9.24 -28.57
N PRO A 45 18.38 8.93 -28.97
CA PRO A 45 18.08 8.76 -30.37
C PRO A 45 18.38 10.08 -31.07
N ALA A 46 19.43 10.04 -31.89
CA ALA A 46 19.81 11.09 -32.80
C ALA A 46 18.59 11.56 -33.58
N GLY A 47 18.53 12.87 -33.78
CA GLY A 47 17.40 13.59 -34.31
C GLY A 47 16.70 12.88 -35.45
N ALA A 48 15.40 12.68 -35.27
CA ALA A 48 14.48 12.62 -36.40
C ALA A 48 14.68 13.92 -37.18
N ARG A 49 15.46 13.80 -38.26
CA ARG A 49 15.60 14.79 -39.31
C ARG A 49 14.17 15.15 -39.72
N GLN A 50 13.71 16.32 -39.26
CA GLN A 50 12.48 16.91 -39.76
C GLN A 50 12.65 16.95 -41.29
N PRO A 51 11.77 16.34 -42.09
CA PRO A 51 11.77 16.67 -43.50
C PRO A 51 11.52 18.16 -43.55
N ALA A 52 12.51 18.91 -44.06
CA ALA A 52 12.37 20.32 -44.32
C ALA A 52 11.03 20.50 -45.06
N ALA A 53 10.09 21.17 -44.40
CA ALA A 53 8.85 21.58 -45.01
C ALA A 53 9.20 22.63 -46.04
N GLY A 54 9.58 22.19 -47.25
CA GLY A 54 9.45 22.99 -48.45
C GLY A 54 8.00 23.50 -48.51
N PRO A 55 7.76 24.71 -49.06
CA PRO A 55 6.45 25.33 -49.00
C PRO A 55 5.45 24.33 -49.56
N ARG A 56 4.54 23.86 -48.70
CA ARG A 56 3.40 23.05 -49.13
C ARG A 56 2.71 23.91 -50.17
N ALA A 57 2.84 23.55 -51.45
CA ALA A 57 2.05 24.14 -52.51
C ALA A 57 0.60 24.06 -52.00
N ALA A 58 0.01 25.22 -51.74
CA ALA A 58 -1.33 25.31 -51.22
C ALA A 58 -2.22 24.52 -52.18
N PHE A 59 -2.69 23.36 -51.74
CA PHE A 59 -3.61 22.55 -52.52
C PHE A 59 -4.92 23.31 -52.53
N ARG A 60 -5.05 24.24 -53.48
CA ARG A 60 -6.30 24.94 -53.77
C ARG A 60 -7.20 23.91 -54.45
N PRO A 61 -8.29 23.44 -53.81
CA PRO A 61 -9.20 22.55 -54.50
C PRO A 61 -9.75 23.30 -55.72
N ARG A 62 -9.54 22.76 -56.93
CA ARG A 62 -10.25 23.25 -58.12
C ARG A 62 -11.77 23.09 -57.86
N PRO A 63 -12.60 24.12 -58.11
CA PRO A 63 -14.04 23.96 -58.03
C PRO A 63 -14.46 22.88 -59.04
N LEU A 64 -15.25 21.91 -58.56
CA LEU A 64 -15.76 20.81 -59.38
C LEU A 64 -16.73 21.38 -60.41
N SER A 65 -16.53 21.02 -61.68
CA SER A 65 -17.47 21.31 -62.76
C SER A 65 -18.82 20.59 -62.51
N PRO A 66 -19.98 21.25 -62.66
CA PRO A 66 -21.30 20.77 -62.24
C PRO A 66 -21.90 19.71 -63.20
N GLY A 67 -21.16 18.64 -63.48
CA GLY A 67 -21.58 17.58 -64.39
C GLY A 67 -21.13 16.17 -64.01
N ASN A 68 -20.43 15.98 -62.89
CA ASN A 68 -19.85 14.68 -62.50
C ASN A 68 -20.13 14.29 -61.05
N GLU A 69 -21.25 14.77 -60.49
CA GLU A 69 -21.62 14.61 -59.08
C GLU A 69 -21.66 13.14 -58.64
N ARG A 70 -22.12 12.24 -59.52
CA ARG A 70 -22.12 10.79 -59.29
C ARG A 70 -20.71 10.21 -59.17
N ALA A 71 -19.76 10.69 -59.97
CA ALA A 71 -18.37 10.24 -59.91
C ALA A 71 -17.67 10.74 -58.63
N SER A 72 -17.95 11.96 -58.18
CA SER A 72 -17.43 12.49 -56.91
C SER A 72 -18.04 11.80 -55.68
N GLN A 73 -19.34 11.45 -55.72
CA GLN A 73 -20.00 10.69 -54.65
C GLN A 73 -19.44 9.27 -54.53
N ASN A 74 -19.21 8.60 -55.65
CA ASN A 74 -18.59 7.27 -55.67
C ASN A 74 -17.16 7.30 -55.10
N LEU A 75 -16.38 8.34 -55.38
CA LEU A 75 -15.03 8.51 -54.85
C LEU A 75 -15.06 8.84 -53.33
N LEU A 76 -15.93 9.74 -52.89
CA LEU A 76 -16.13 10.08 -51.47
C LEU A 76 -16.55 8.85 -50.66
N SER A 77 -17.48 8.03 -51.16
CA SER A 77 -17.89 6.79 -50.48
C SER A 77 -16.76 5.76 -50.41
N LEU A 78 -15.85 5.71 -51.39
CA LEU A 78 -14.64 4.89 -51.33
C LEU A 78 -13.66 5.40 -50.27
N ILE A 79 -13.50 6.72 -50.13
CA ILE A 79 -12.66 7.32 -49.08
C ILE A 79 -13.20 6.99 -47.70
N ASP A 80 -14.51 7.14 -47.47
CA ASP A 80 -15.13 6.78 -46.18
C ASP A 80 -15.01 5.29 -45.89
N ARG A 81 -15.21 4.44 -46.90
CA ARG A 81 -15.09 2.98 -46.76
C ARG A 81 -13.66 2.55 -46.45
N THR A 82 -12.66 3.23 -47.01
CA THR A 82 -11.24 2.95 -46.72
C THR A 82 -10.81 3.50 -45.36
N ALA A 83 -11.32 4.67 -44.96
CA ALA A 83 -11.11 5.23 -43.63
C ALA A 83 -11.71 4.34 -42.53
N GLN A 84 -12.95 3.88 -42.69
CA GLN A 84 -13.61 2.94 -41.77
C GLN A 84 -12.89 1.60 -41.71
N ARG A 85 -12.39 1.08 -42.85
CA ARG A 85 -11.62 -0.17 -42.88
C ARG A 85 -10.28 -0.02 -42.15
N LYS A 86 -9.60 1.12 -42.29
CA LYS A 86 -8.36 1.43 -41.58
C LYS A 86 -8.57 1.60 -40.08
N GLU A 87 -9.68 2.22 -39.68
CA GLU A 87 -10.07 2.35 -38.27
C GLU A 87 -10.41 1.00 -37.66
N ARG A 88 -11.21 0.16 -38.34
CA ARG A 88 -11.46 -1.23 -37.90
C ARG A 88 -10.18 -2.06 -37.82
N GLN A 89 -9.24 -1.88 -38.73
CA GLN A 89 -7.94 -2.57 -38.62
C GLN A 89 -7.11 -2.05 -37.45
N ARG A 90 -7.17 -0.76 -37.12
CA ARG A 90 -6.52 -0.18 -35.94
C ARG A 90 -7.16 -0.67 -34.64
N THR A 91 -8.49 -0.65 -34.54
CA THR A 91 -9.21 -1.14 -33.36
C THR A 91 -9.01 -2.64 -33.18
N ASN A 92 -9.07 -3.44 -34.26
CA ASN A 92 -8.85 -4.88 -34.21
C ASN A 92 -7.37 -5.24 -33.90
N ARG A 93 -6.41 -4.42 -34.36
CA ARG A 93 -4.99 -4.57 -34.01
C ARG A 93 -4.71 -4.13 -32.56
N SER A 94 -5.37 -3.08 -32.07
CA SER A 94 -5.30 -2.64 -30.68
C SER A 94 -5.95 -3.63 -29.73
N SER A 95 -7.11 -4.19 -30.09
CA SER A 95 -7.81 -5.19 -29.28
C SER A 95 -7.04 -6.50 -29.23
N ASN A 96 -6.47 -6.94 -30.36
CA ASN A 96 -5.65 -8.16 -30.39
C ASN A 96 -4.31 -7.99 -29.66
N PHE A 97 -3.68 -6.81 -29.73
CA PHE A 97 -2.45 -6.54 -28.97
C PHE A 97 -2.71 -6.39 -27.46
N ALA A 98 -3.85 -5.81 -27.08
CA ALA A 98 -4.29 -5.75 -25.68
C ALA A 98 -4.69 -7.14 -25.15
N ALA A 99 -5.35 -7.98 -25.96
CA ALA A 99 -5.74 -9.33 -25.58
C ALA A 99 -4.54 -10.29 -25.49
N ALA A 100 -3.59 -10.22 -26.44
CA ALA A 100 -2.41 -11.10 -26.48
C ALA A 100 -1.47 -10.91 -25.28
N ASN A 101 -1.36 -9.69 -24.75
CA ASN A 101 -0.50 -9.40 -23.59
C ASN A 101 -1.26 -9.41 -22.26
N SER A 102 -2.59 -9.44 -22.26
CA SER A 102 -3.39 -9.36 -21.03
C SER A 102 -3.08 -10.47 -20.02
N ALA A 103 -2.90 -11.71 -20.48
CA ALA A 103 -2.58 -12.83 -19.61
C ALA A 103 -1.16 -12.73 -19.04
N GLU A 104 -0.17 -12.39 -19.88
CA GLU A 104 1.21 -12.20 -19.46
C GLU A 104 1.36 -10.99 -18.53
N ASP A 105 0.66 -9.89 -18.80
CA ASP A 105 0.63 -8.70 -17.95
C ASP A 105 -0.01 -8.98 -16.58
N LEU A 106 -1.04 -9.83 -16.54
CA LEU A 106 -1.60 -10.33 -15.28
C LEU A 106 -0.58 -11.18 -14.50
N GLU A 107 0.20 -12.03 -15.18
CA GLU A 107 1.26 -12.82 -14.55
C GLU A 107 2.40 -11.93 -14.04
N ARG A 108 2.86 -10.97 -14.82
CA ARG A 108 3.85 -9.96 -14.42
C ARG A 108 3.36 -9.15 -13.22
N HIS A 109 2.09 -8.74 -13.21
CA HIS A 109 1.49 -8.06 -12.07
C HIS A 109 1.43 -8.96 -10.82
N LYS A 110 1.06 -10.24 -10.97
CA LYS A 110 1.06 -11.21 -9.87
C LYS A 110 2.47 -11.43 -9.32
N LEU A 111 3.47 -11.57 -10.20
CA LEU A 111 4.88 -11.70 -9.85
C LEU A 111 5.34 -10.45 -9.11
N ALA A 112 5.12 -9.27 -9.67
CA ALA A 112 5.47 -7.99 -9.05
C ALA A 112 4.84 -7.87 -7.65
N THR A 113 3.55 -8.19 -7.52
CA THR A 113 2.84 -8.20 -6.23
C THR A 113 3.47 -9.18 -5.23
N ARG A 114 3.88 -10.37 -5.67
CA ARG A 114 4.57 -11.36 -4.83
C ARG A 114 5.92 -10.83 -4.36
N MET A 115 6.68 -10.17 -5.23
CA MET A 115 7.97 -9.57 -4.88
C MET A 115 7.80 -8.38 -3.93
N THR A 116 6.85 -7.48 -4.19
CA THR A 116 6.57 -6.34 -3.31
C THR A 116 6.19 -6.78 -1.89
N LYS A 117 5.45 -7.89 -1.73
CA LYS A 117 5.11 -8.45 -0.41
C LYS A 117 6.31 -8.99 0.38
N GLN A 118 7.41 -9.31 -0.28
CA GLN A 118 8.64 -9.74 0.40
C GLN A 118 9.34 -8.55 1.10
N ILE A 119 9.13 -7.33 0.61
CA ILE A 119 9.66 -6.10 1.21
C ILE A 119 8.88 -5.80 2.50
N SER A 120 9.52 -6.00 3.65
CA SER A 120 8.88 -5.81 4.97
C SER A 120 8.83 -4.35 5.42
N ARG A 121 9.80 -3.52 5.00
CA ARG A 121 9.87 -2.09 5.34
C ARG A 121 9.01 -1.26 4.40
N ARG A 122 8.22 -0.36 4.98
CA ARG A 122 7.50 0.70 4.24
C ARG A 122 8.36 1.95 4.21
N TRP A 123 9.01 2.21 3.08
CA TRP A 123 9.82 3.39 2.85
C TRP A 123 8.95 4.64 2.74
N LYS A 124 9.40 5.74 3.36
CA LYS A 124 8.80 7.07 3.21
C LYS A 124 9.73 7.94 2.37
N THR A 125 9.16 8.91 1.67
CA THR A 125 9.94 9.94 0.97
C THR A 125 10.77 10.71 2.00
N GLY A 126 12.08 10.85 1.75
CA GLY A 126 13.02 11.49 2.68
C GLY A 126 13.79 10.53 3.59
N ASP A 127 13.41 9.24 3.65
CA ASP A 127 14.22 8.22 4.32
C ASP A 127 15.52 7.99 3.52
N VAL A 128 16.67 8.21 4.16
CA VAL A 128 17.98 7.84 3.60
C VAL A 128 18.21 6.35 3.86
N TYR A 129 18.75 5.65 2.86
CA TYR A 129 19.08 4.23 2.95
C TYR A 129 20.57 4.01 2.71
N ALA A 130 21.13 3.00 3.37
CA ALA A 130 22.40 2.39 3.02
C ALA A 130 22.17 1.05 2.30
N PRO A 131 23.14 0.53 1.53
CA PRO A 131 23.02 -0.80 0.92
C PRO A 131 22.70 -1.92 1.93
N HIS A 132 23.17 -1.78 3.17
CA HIS A 132 22.90 -2.73 4.26
C HIS A 132 21.42 -2.77 4.67
N ASP A 133 20.67 -1.68 4.49
CA ASP A 133 19.24 -1.60 4.79
C ASP A 133 18.36 -2.43 3.84
N LEU A 134 18.94 -2.97 2.76
CA LEU A 134 18.26 -3.87 1.84
C LEU A 134 18.56 -5.34 2.15
N SER A 135 19.38 -5.62 3.18
CA SER A 135 19.74 -6.98 3.58
C SER A 135 18.59 -7.68 4.32
N GLU A 136 18.57 -9.02 4.22
CA GLU A 136 17.54 -9.85 4.88
C GLU A 136 17.52 -9.68 6.40
N VAL A 137 18.68 -9.39 7.01
CA VAL A 137 18.81 -9.19 8.46
C VAL A 137 18.02 -7.97 8.91
N GLU A 138 18.18 -6.84 8.22
CA GLU A 138 17.44 -5.61 8.50
C GLU A 138 15.96 -5.77 8.15
N MET A 139 15.64 -6.42 7.01
CA MET A 139 14.27 -6.74 6.63
C MET A 139 13.55 -7.57 7.70
N LYS A 140 14.25 -8.51 8.36
CA LYS A 140 13.68 -9.31 9.44
C LYS A 140 13.35 -8.47 10.67
N LYS A 141 14.15 -7.44 10.99
CA LYS A 141 13.88 -6.52 12.10
C LYS A 141 12.59 -5.73 11.84
N TRP A 142 12.41 -5.19 10.63
CA TRP A 142 11.20 -4.43 10.27
C TRP A 142 9.95 -5.30 10.07
N LYS A 143 10.11 -6.62 9.91
CA LYS A 143 8.98 -7.55 9.86
C LYS A 143 8.22 -7.60 11.19
N MET A 144 8.91 -7.37 12.30
CA MET A 144 8.30 -7.39 13.64
C MET A 144 7.58 -6.06 13.89
N ARG A 145 6.25 -6.09 13.89
CA ARG A 145 5.44 -4.92 14.26
C ARG A 145 5.37 -4.83 15.77
N GLY A 146 5.92 -3.75 16.33
CA GLY A 146 5.77 -3.45 17.76
C GLY A 146 4.35 -2.98 18.10
N LYS A 147 4.02 -3.02 19.39
CA LYS A 147 2.83 -2.36 19.92
C LYS A 147 2.97 -0.83 19.79
N PRO A 148 1.87 -0.09 19.60
CA PRO A 148 1.91 1.37 19.64
C PRO A 148 2.50 1.84 20.97
N THR A 149 3.39 2.84 20.91
CA THR A 149 4.07 3.37 22.10
C THR A 149 3.19 4.33 22.88
N VAL A 150 2.29 5.03 22.20
CA VAL A 150 1.42 6.06 22.76
C VAL A 150 -0.02 5.54 22.80
N ASP A 151 -0.70 5.78 23.92
CA ASP A 151 -2.12 5.45 24.09
C ASP A 151 -3.00 6.40 23.26
N VAL A 152 -3.93 5.82 22.50
CA VAL A 152 -4.84 6.56 21.62
C VAL A 152 -5.75 7.51 22.41
N PHE A 153 -6.21 7.13 23.62
CA PHE A 153 -7.10 7.98 24.42
C PHE A 153 -6.38 9.16 25.05
N ASP A 154 -5.09 9.01 25.35
CA ASP A 154 -4.28 10.11 25.87
C ASP A 154 -4.01 11.15 24.76
N VAL A 155 -3.82 10.71 23.51
CA VAL A 155 -3.62 11.60 22.35
C VAL A 155 -4.90 12.31 21.94
N LEU A 156 -6.03 11.60 21.99
CA LEU A 156 -7.34 12.16 21.62
C LEU A 156 -8.01 12.90 22.78
N GLU A 157 -7.39 12.95 23.96
CA GLU A 157 -7.92 13.56 25.19
C GLU A 157 -9.36 13.14 25.51
N LEU A 158 -9.69 11.88 25.22
CA LEU A 158 -11.05 11.34 25.33
C LEU A 158 -11.15 10.39 26.54
N ASP A 159 -12.15 10.59 27.41
CA ASP A 159 -12.43 9.62 28.47
C ASP A 159 -13.38 8.51 27.98
N PRO A 160 -12.91 7.26 27.84
CA PRO A 160 -13.76 6.15 27.38
C PRO A 160 -14.92 5.84 28.34
N MET A 161 -14.83 6.23 29.62
CA MET A 161 -15.88 6.00 30.62
C MET A 161 -17.14 6.84 30.35
N VAL A 162 -16.96 8.02 29.75
CA VAL A 162 -18.05 8.95 29.39
C VAL A 162 -18.70 8.46 28.10
N GLU A 163 -17.89 8.07 27.12
CA GLU A 163 -18.32 7.66 25.78
C GLU A 163 -18.82 6.21 25.67
N TYR A 164 -19.54 5.73 26.68
CA TYR A 164 -20.08 4.36 26.67
C TYR A 164 -21.15 4.13 25.59
N ARG A 165 -21.73 5.22 25.06
CA ARG A 165 -22.80 5.21 24.06
C ARG A 165 -22.25 4.95 22.65
N ASN A 166 -20.97 5.26 22.43
CA ASN A 166 -20.32 5.11 21.14
C ASN A 166 -19.87 3.65 20.93
N PHE A 167 -20.78 2.82 20.42
CA PHE A 167 -20.51 1.40 20.14
C PHE A 167 -19.42 1.19 19.09
N ALA A 168 -19.22 2.13 18.16
CA ALA A 168 -18.18 2.03 17.15
C ALA A 168 -16.78 2.10 17.78
N MET A 169 -16.57 3.04 18.70
CA MET A 169 -15.32 3.16 19.44
C MET A 169 -15.08 1.95 20.35
N LEU A 170 -16.10 1.50 21.10
CA LEU A 170 -15.94 0.38 22.02
C LEU A 170 -15.70 -0.96 21.32
N SER A 171 -16.31 -1.18 20.15
CA SER A 171 -16.19 -2.45 19.41
C SER A 171 -14.78 -2.79 18.94
N GLU A 172 -13.91 -1.79 18.78
CA GLU A 172 -12.51 -1.98 18.38
C GLU A 172 -11.72 -2.70 19.49
N TYR A 173 -12.09 -2.46 20.75
CA TYR A 173 -11.47 -3.07 21.94
C TYR A 173 -12.14 -4.37 22.38
N VAL A 174 -13.01 -4.92 21.52
CA VAL A 174 -13.73 -6.16 21.74
C VAL A 174 -13.39 -7.13 20.60
N THR A 175 -13.10 -8.37 20.97
CA THR A 175 -12.90 -9.47 20.03
C THR A 175 -14.15 -9.70 19.17
N PRO A 176 -14.05 -10.35 18.00
CA PRO A 176 -15.23 -10.72 17.21
C PRO A 176 -16.27 -11.53 18.01
N MET A 177 -15.84 -12.20 19.08
CA MET A 177 -16.67 -13.01 19.98
C MET A 177 -17.23 -12.22 21.19
N GLY A 178 -17.16 -10.89 21.19
CA GLY A 178 -17.73 -10.07 22.26
C GLY A 178 -16.90 -9.99 23.55
N ARG A 179 -15.74 -10.65 23.63
CA ARG A 179 -14.83 -10.56 24.79
C ARG A 179 -13.96 -9.31 24.73
N ILE A 180 -13.76 -8.65 25.86
CA ILE A 180 -12.86 -7.50 26.00
C ILE A 180 -11.41 -7.96 25.74
N MET A 181 -10.70 -7.27 24.85
CA MET A 181 -9.31 -7.60 24.50
C MET A 181 -8.35 -7.35 25.67
N HIS A 182 -7.24 -8.09 25.71
CA HIS A 182 -6.21 -7.89 26.72
C HIS A 182 -5.37 -6.63 26.44
N SER A 183 -4.74 -6.05 27.47
CA SER A 183 -3.88 -4.85 27.33
C SER A 183 -2.73 -5.02 26.33
N ASN A 184 -2.27 -6.25 26.13
CA ASN A 184 -1.24 -6.57 25.14
C ASN A 184 -1.73 -6.41 23.70
N ASP A 185 -3.01 -6.72 23.46
CA ASP A 185 -3.61 -6.65 22.12
C ASP A 185 -4.07 -5.22 21.82
N THR A 186 -4.60 -4.51 22.82
CA THR A 186 -5.07 -3.12 22.66
C THR A 186 -3.93 -2.11 22.65
N GLY A 187 -2.81 -2.41 23.31
CA GLY A 187 -1.66 -1.50 23.42
C GLY A 187 -1.92 -0.27 24.29
N LEU A 188 -3.00 -0.27 25.08
CA LEU A 188 -3.39 0.86 25.92
C LEU A 188 -2.71 0.86 27.27
N ARG A 189 -2.69 2.03 27.92
CA ARG A 189 -2.22 2.16 29.30
C ARG A 189 -3.18 1.43 30.25
N SER A 190 -2.64 0.77 31.26
CA SER A 190 -3.42 0.01 32.26
C SER A 190 -4.59 0.80 32.88
N ARG A 191 -4.42 2.12 33.08
CA ARG A 191 -5.47 3.02 33.60
C ARG A 191 -6.64 3.14 32.61
N ASN A 192 -6.35 3.45 31.35
CA ASN A 192 -7.36 3.59 30.29
C ASN A 192 -8.01 2.25 29.91
N GLN A 193 -7.22 1.16 29.91
CA GLN A 193 -7.74 -0.19 29.72
C GLN A 193 -8.84 -0.53 30.74
N ARG A 194 -8.67 -0.16 32.02
CA ARG A 194 -9.72 -0.37 33.03
C ARG A 194 -10.96 0.49 32.78
N LYS A 195 -10.77 1.74 32.33
CA LYS A 195 -11.88 2.65 32.00
C LYS A 195 -12.69 2.12 30.82
N ILE A 196 -12.03 1.70 29.73
CA ILE A 196 -12.68 1.04 28.58
C ILE A 196 -13.41 -0.22 28.99
N ALA A 197 -12.76 -1.09 29.76
CA ALA A 197 -13.40 -2.31 30.21
C ALA A 197 -14.67 -2.02 31.03
N LYS A 198 -14.66 -0.94 31.83
CA LYS A 198 -15.84 -0.49 32.57
C LYS A 198 -16.91 0.11 31.65
N ALA A 199 -16.51 0.91 30.66
CA ALA A 199 -17.40 1.46 29.65
C ALA A 199 -18.11 0.37 28.83
N ILE A 200 -17.36 -0.63 28.36
CA ILE A 200 -17.88 -1.80 27.64
C ILE A 200 -18.90 -2.56 28.49
N ARG A 201 -18.54 -2.91 29.74
CA ARG A 201 -19.47 -3.60 30.64
C ARG A 201 -20.75 -2.80 30.89
N ARG A 202 -20.62 -1.47 30.99
CA ARG A 202 -21.76 -0.57 31.14
C ARG A 202 -22.64 -0.61 29.88
N ALA A 203 -22.06 -0.45 28.69
CA ALA A 203 -22.76 -0.46 27.41
C ALA A 203 -23.51 -1.77 27.17
N VAL A 204 -22.89 -2.91 27.49
CA VAL A 204 -23.53 -4.23 27.43
C VAL A 204 -24.67 -4.33 28.44
N GLY A 205 -24.46 -3.91 29.69
CA GLY A 205 -25.49 -3.94 30.73
C GLY A 205 -26.71 -3.05 30.44
N MET A 206 -26.53 -1.96 29.68
CA MET A 206 -27.62 -1.09 29.22
C MET A 206 -28.24 -1.52 27.89
N GLY A 207 -27.71 -2.56 27.23
CA GLY A 207 -28.23 -3.06 25.96
C GLY A 207 -27.81 -2.28 24.72
N PHE A 208 -26.82 -1.38 24.81
CA PHE A 208 -26.29 -0.67 23.63
C PHE A 208 -25.35 -1.52 22.77
N MET A 209 -24.73 -2.56 23.35
CA MET A 209 -23.77 -3.41 22.63
C MET A 209 -24.01 -4.90 22.93
N PRO A 210 -23.96 -5.79 21.91
CA PRO A 210 -24.09 -7.22 22.12
C PRO A 210 -22.92 -7.80 22.93
N SER A 211 -23.20 -8.85 23.72
CA SER A 211 -22.19 -9.54 24.54
C SER A 211 -21.42 -10.64 23.80
N VAL A 212 -21.96 -11.18 22.70
CA VAL A 212 -21.46 -12.40 22.04
C VAL A 212 -20.76 -12.11 20.71
N HIS A 213 -21.06 -10.98 20.08
CA HIS A 213 -20.47 -10.58 18.81
C HIS A 213 -20.22 -9.06 18.76
N ARG A 214 -19.58 -8.56 17.71
CA ARG A 214 -19.48 -7.11 17.45
C ARG A 214 -20.84 -6.51 17.08
N HIS A 215 -21.02 -5.21 17.27
CA HIS A 215 -22.27 -4.54 16.93
C HIS A 215 -22.70 -4.80 15.46
N PRO A 216 -23.97 -5.13 15.18
CA PRO A 216 -24.41 -5.57 13.85
C PRO A 216 -24.17 -4.53 12.76
N GLU A 217 -24.37 -3.24 13.04
CA GLU A 217 -24.09 -2.19 12.06
C GLU A 217 -22.63 -2.14 11.62
N ILE A 218 -21.72 -2.53 12.52
CA ILE A 218 -20.29 -2.56 12.22
C ILE A 218 -19.98 -3.74 11.32
N LEU A 219 -20.57 -4.91 11.59
CA LEU A 219 -20.45 -6.08 10.73
C LEU A 219 -21.00 -5.84 9.32
N MET A 220 -22.12 -5.10 9.20
CA MET A 220 -22.68 -4.69 7.91
C MET A 220 -21.77 -3.71 7.17
N LYS A 221 -21.16 -2.76 7.87
CA LYS A 221 -20.16 -1.84 7.27
C LYS A 221 -18.91 -2.60 6.83
N GLU A 222 -18.41 -3.53 7.63
CA GLU A 222 -17.26 -4.37 7.30
C GLU A 222 -17.53 -5.29 6.11
N SER A 223 -18.73 -5.87 5.98
CA SER A 223 -19.09 -6.70 4.82
C SER A 223 -19.20 -5.86 3.55
N THR A 224 -19.81 -4.69 3.63
CA THR A 224 -19.92 -3.75 2.50
C THR A 224 -18.53 -3.33 2.01
N ARG A 225 -17.64 -2.91 2.92
CA ARG A 225 -16.25 -2.52 2.59
C ARG A 225 -15.42 -3.65 1.99
N ARG A 226 -15.71 -4.91 2.33
CA ARG A 226 -15.01 -6.08 1.72
C ARG A 226 -15.52 -6.39 0.31
N ASN A 227 -16.80 -6.12 0.05
CA ASN A 227 -17.44 -6.41 -1.23
C ASN A 227 -17.31 -5.26 -2.24
N GLU A 228 -16.94 -4.06 -1.78
CA GLU A 228 -16.67 -2.92 -2.65
C GLU A 228 -15.48 -3.25 -3.59
N PRO A 229 -15.68 -3.30 -4.92
CA PRO A 229 -14.57 -3.47 -5.84
C PRO A 229 -13.67 -2.24 -5.69
N LEU A 230 -12.36 -2.46 -5.56
CA LEU A 230 -11.35 -1.40 -5.52
C LEU A 230 -11.46 -0.53 -6.78
N THR A 231 -12.32 0.48 -6.74
CA THR A 231 -12.36 1.54 -7.73
C THR A 231 -11.03 2.28 -7.57
N ARG A 232 -10.17 2.16 -8.58
CA ARG A 232 -8.90 2.88 -8.65
C ARG A 232 -9.20 4.34 -8.97
N GLU A 233 -9.92 5.02 -8.09
CA GLU A 233 -10.04 6.47 -8.16
C GLU A 233 -8.71 7.02 -7.66
N THR A 234 -7.79 7.26 -8.60
CA THR A 234 -6.66 8.16 -8.39
C THR A 234 -7.25 9.53 -8.13
N LYS A 235 -7.45 9.88 -6.86
CA LYS A 235 -7.81 11.23 -6.45
C LYS A 235 -6.68 12.16 -6.94
N PRO A 236 -6.99 13.20 -7.73
CA PRO A 236 -6.00 14.12 -8.28
C PRO A 236 -5.24 14.89 -7.19
#